data_AF-A0A2E5YCI3-F1
#
_entry.id   AF-A0A2E5YCI3-F1
#
_cell.length_a   1.000
_cell.length_b   1.000
_cell.length_c   1.000
_cell.angle_alpha   90.00
_cell.angle_beta   90.00
_cell.angle_gamma   90.00
#
_symmetry.space_group_name_H-M   'P 1'
#
loop_
_entity.id
_entity.type
_entity.pdbx_description
1 polymer ?
#
loop_
_entity_poly.entity_id
_entity_poly.type
_entity_poly.pdbx_seq_one_letter_code
_entity_poly.pdbx_strand_id
1 'polypeptide(L)'
;MAKRTQKAGATARFGPRYGVSVRRRAGSALAKKSKHYTCPRCHYVKVRRKAAGIWECKKCNHTFSGGVWEPYTRASDANKRIVRRSLEGATATDMTVIAQQAALDYERKLSERDSDEGSEEE
;
A
#
# COMPACT_ATOMS: atom_id res chain seq x y z
N MET A 1 -16.77 -22.24 18.11
CA MET A 1 -16.90 -22.91 16.79
C MET A 1 -15.60 -23.61 16.45
N ALA A 2 -15.64 -24.86 15.97
CA ALA A 2 -14.45 -25.62 15.61
C ALA A 2 -13.83 -25.17 14.28
N LYS A 3 -12.49 -25.21 14.17
CA LYS A 3 -11.76 -24.91 12.95
C LYS A 3 -12.03 -25.99 11.89
N ARG A 4 -12.73 -25.63 10.81
CA ARG A 4 -13.17 -26.59 9.77
C ARG A 4 -12.07 -26.99 8.77
N THR A 5 -11.06 -26.15 8.55
CA THR A 5 -10.00 -26.42 7.56
C THR A 5 -8.64 -26.01 8.10
N GLN A 6 -7.59 -26.80 7.83
CA GLN A 6 -6.24 -26.46 8.27
C GLN A 6 -5.56 -25.41 7.37
N LYS A 7 -5.56 -25.62 6.04
CA LYS A 7 -4.84 -24.79 5.07
C LYS A 7 -5.75 -24.06 4.06
N ALA A 8 -6.88 -24.66 3.69
CA ALA A 8 -7.68 -24.19 2.55
C ALA A 8 -8.51 -22.93 2.84
N GLY A 9 -9.05 -22.77 4.06
CA GLY A 9 -9.87 -21.60 4.43
C GLY A 9 -11.01 -21.35 3.44
N ALA A 10 -11.20 -20.10 3.03
CA ALA A 10 -12.25 -19.68 2.09
C ALA A 10 -12.15 -20.31 0.69
N THR A 11 -10.98 -20.87 0.34
CA THR A 11 -10.73 -21.52 -0.96
C THR A 11 -11.18 -22.99 -0.97
N ALA A 12 -11.58 -23.55 0.17
CA ALA A 12 -12.14 -24.90 0.27
C ALA A 12 -13.37 -25.10 -0.64
N ARG A 13 -14.11 -24.02 -0.96
CA ARG A 13 -15.22 -24.03 -1.92
C ARG A 13 -14.84 -24.58 -3.31
N PHE A 14 -13.57 -24.49 -3.69
CA PHE A 14 -13.08 -24.95 -4.97
C PHE A 14 -12.78 -26.45 -5.00
N GLY A 15 -12.76 -27.11 -3.83
CA GLY A 15 -12.42 -28.52 -3.69
C GLY A 15 -11.04 -28.84 -4.27
N PRO A 16 -10.88 -30.01 -4.94
CA PRO A 16 -9.59 -30.42 -5.50
C PRO A 16 -9.21 -29.68 -6.79
N ARG A 17 -10.11 -28.90 -7.40
CA ARG A 17 -9.92 -28.29 -8.73
C ARG A 17 -8.91 -27.12 -8.74
N TYR A 18 -8.40 -26.79 -9.93
CA TYR A 18 -7.55 -25.62 -10.25
C TYR A 18 -6.11 -25.61 -9.73
N GLY A 19 -5.70 -26.58 -8.92
CA GLY A 19 -4.34 -26.67 -8.38
C GLY A 19 -4.04 -25.72 -7.21
N VAL A 20 -2.94 -25.97 -6.49
CA VAL A 20 -2.62 -25.30 -5.22
C VAL A 20 -2.23 -23.83 -5.41
N SER A 21 -1.43 -23.51 -6.43
CA SER A 21 -0.90 -22.16 -6.68
C SER A 21 -2.03 -21.15 -6.96
N VAL A 22 -2.98 -21.52 -7.82
CA VAL A 22 -4.15 -20.71 -8.19
C VAL A 22 -5.04 -20.50 -6.97
N ARG A 23 -5.36 -21.58 -6.23
CA ARG A 23 -6.17 -21.47 -5.01
C ARG A 23 -5.51 -20.57 -3.97
N ARG A 24 -4.19 -20.64 -3.79
CA ARG A 24 -3.47 -19.77 -2.84
C ARG A 24 -3.60 -18.30 -3.21
N ARG A 25 -3.43 -17.93 -4.49
CA ARG A 25 -3.61 -16.55 -4.98
C ARG A 25 -5.05 -16.08 -4.85
N ALA A 26 -6.02 -16.94 -5.17
CA ALA A 26 -7.44 -16.63 -4.97
C ALA A 26 -7.77 -16.42 -3.49
N GLY A 27 -7.17 -17.23 -2.60
CA GLY A 27 -7.35 -17.11 -1.15
C GLY A 27 -6.88 -15.77 -0.60
N SER A 28 -5.71 -15.28 -1.03
CA SER A 28 -5.21 -13.96 -0.60
C SER A 28 -6.11 -12.83 -1.11
N ALA A 29 -6.58 -12.89 -2.36
CA ALA A 29 -7.51 -11.90 -2.90
C ALA A 29 -8.89 -11.93 -2.20
N LEU A 30 -9.42 -13.12 -1.88
CA LEU A 30 -10.68 -13.28 -1.17
C LEU A 30 -10.58 -12.79 0.29
N ALA A 31 -9.47 -13.07 0.97
CA ALA A 31 -9.23 -12.59 2.33
C ALA A 31 -9.27 -11.05 2.38
N LYS A 32 -8.56 -10.39 1.47
CA LYS A 32 -8.58 -8.94 1.27
C LYS A 32 -10.00 -8.43 1.01
N LYS A 33 -10.69 -8.99 0.02
CA LYS A 33 -12.08 -8.63 -0.32
C LYS A 33 -13.04 -8.70 0.88
N SER A 34 -12.90 -9.73 1.72
CA SER A 34 -13.80 -10.00 2.85
C SER A 34 -13.49 -9.20 4.11
N LYS A 35 -12.31 -8.55 4.17
CA LYS A 35 -11.88 -7.76 5.32
C LYS A 35 -12.72 -6.49 5.44
N HIS A 36 -12.98 -6.06 6.66
CA HIS A 36 -13.54 -4.74 6.93
C HIS A 36 -12.43 -3.70 6.98
N TYR A 37 -12.65 -2.56 6.35
CA TYR A 37 -11.65 -1.48 6.26
C TYR A 37 -12.12 -0.23 7.01
N THR A 38 -11.14 0.61 7.36
CA THR A 38 -11.36 1.91 8.00
C THR A 38 -11.97 2.89 7.00
N CYS A 39 -13.08 3.51 7.40
CA CYS A 39 -13.74 4.55 6.61
C CYS A 39 -12.93 5.86 6.62
N PRO A 40 -12.74 6.54 5.47
CA PRO A 40 -12.01 7.80 5.44
C PRO A 40 -12.79 8.96 6.07
N ARG A 41 -14.11 8.84 6.21
CA ARG A 41 -14.99 9.89 6.74
C ARG A 41 -15.26 9.77 8.24
N CYS A 42 -15.59 8.57 8.72
CA CYS A 42 -15.94 8.35 10.13
C CYS A 42 -14.90 7.54 10.91
N HIS A 43 -13.83 7.07 10.27
CA HIS A 43 -12.72 6.32 10.90
C HIS A 43 -13.07 5.01 11.60
N TYR A 44 -14.30 4.50 11.43
CA TYR A 44 -14.67 3.16 11.91
C TYR A 44 -14.33 2.08 10.89
N VAL A 45 -13.95 0.89 11.37
CA VAL A 45 -13.65 -0.30 10.57
C VAL A 45 -14.95 -1.01 10.14
N LYS A 46 -15.76 -0.30 9.34
CA LYS A 46 -17.09 -0.76 8.89
C LYS A 46 -17.28 -0.64 7.37
N VAL A 47 -16.20 -0.45 6.62
CA VAL A 47 -16.25 -0.43 5.15
C VAL A 47 -16.31 -1.86 4.61
N ARG A 48 -17.28 -2.11 3.72
CA ARG A 48 -17.45 -3.38 2.98
C ARG A 48 -17.49 -3.09 1.48
N ARG A 49 -17.11 -4.08 0.68
CA ARG A 49 -17.26 -4.02 -0.78
C ARG A 49 -18.75 -4.06 -1.17
N LYS A 50 -19.17 -3.14 -2.03
CA LYS A 50 -20.50 -3.12 -2.66
C LYS A 50 -20.46 -3.76 -4.05
N ALA A 51 -19.53 -3.32 -4.89
CA ALA A 51 -19.29 -3.86 -6.23
C ALA A 51 -17.79 -3.90 -6.55
N ALA A 52 -17.39 -4.29 -7.77
CA ALA A 52 -15.99 -4.15 -8.20
C ALA A 52 -15.57 -2.68 -8.19
N GLY A 53 -14.52 -2.35 -7.44
CA GLY A 53 -14.04 -0.97 -7.31
C GLY A 53 -14.90 -0.03 -6.46
N ILE A 54 -16.08 -0.47 -5.97
CA ILE A 54 -16.99 0.38 -5.19
C ILE A 54 -17.11 -0.16 -3.76
N TRP A 55 -16.83 0.72 -2.80
CA TRP A 55 -16.81 0.43 -1.37
C TRP A 55 -17.80 1.33 -0.62
N GLU A 56 -18.39 0.80 0.45
CA GLU A 56 -19.44 1.48 1.22
C GLU A 56 -19.21 1.28 2.72
N CYS A 57 -19.28 2.36 3.49
CA CYS A 57 -19.27 2.28 4.94
C CYS A 57 -20.69 2.05 5.47
N LYS A 58 -20.91 0.96 6.20
CA LYS A 58 -22.21 0.69 6.84
C LYS A 58 -22.59 1.65 7.98
N LYS A 59 -21.63 2.43 8.51
CA LYS A 59 -21.92 3.37 9.61
C LYS A 59 -22.47 4.70 9.10
N CYS A 60 -21.77 5.34 8.16
CA CYS A 60 -22.07 6.69 7.68
C CYS A 60 -22.57 6.72 6.24
N ASN A 61 -22.83 5.57 5.62
CA ASN A 61 -23.30 5.41 4.24
C ASN A 61 -22.43 6.10 3.18
N HIS A 62 -21.17 6.39 3.51
CA HIS A 62 -20.22 6.95 2.56
C HIS A 62 -19.81 5.87 1.55
N THR A 63 -20.10 6.13 0.28
CA THR A 63 -19.68 5.31 -0.86
C THR A 63 -18.50 5.97 -1.56
N PHE A 64 -17.51 5.18 -1.94
CA PHE A 64 -16.31 5.69 -2.60
C PHE A 64 -15.69 4.64 -3.53
N SER A 65 -14.91 5.13 -4.49
CA SER A 65 -14.14 4.30 -5.42
C SER A 65 -12.81 3.88 -4.81
N GLY A 66 -12.39 2.65 -5.09
CA GLY A 66 -11.11 2.08 -4.66
C GLY A 66 -10.68 0.93 -5.57
N GLY A 67 -9.73 0.12 -5.10
CA GLY A 67 -9.32 -1.07 -5.83
C GLY A 67 -10.38 -2.17 -5.84
N VAL A 68 -10.16 -3.19 -6.69
CA VAL A 68 -11.09 -4.34 -6.84
C VAL A 68 -11.08 -5.26 -5.62
N TRP A 69 -9.90 -5.47 -5.03
CA TRP A 69 -9.68 -6.37 -3.88
C TRP A 69 -9.52 -5.63 -2.56
N GLU A 70 -8.99 -4.40 -2.59
CA GLU A 70 -8.72 -3.56 -1.43
C GLU A 70 -9.16 -2.12 -1.76
N PRO A 71 -9.79 -1.38 -0.83
CA PRO A 71 -10.23 -0.01 -1.08
C PRO A 71 -9.04 0.94 -1.29
N TYR A 72 -7.94 0.72 -0.56
CA TYR A 72 -6.71 1.49 -0.68
C TYR A 72 -5.65 0.62 -1.35
N THR A 73 -5.17 1.05 -2.52
CA THR A 73 -4.12 0.36 -3.26
C THR A 73 -2.79 1.07 -3.08
N ARG A 74 -1.67 0.38 -3.34
CA ARG A 74 -0.33 0.99 -3.32
C ARG A 74 -0.24 2.25 -4.19
N ALA A 75 -0.88 2.24 -5.36
CA ALA A 75 -0.94 3.41 -6.25
C ALA A 75 -1.80 4.53 -5.64
N SER A 76 -2.95 4.20 -5.05
CA SER A 76 -3.80 5.18 -4.37
C SER A 76 -3.06 5.86 -3.20
N ASP A 77 -2.29 5.10 -2.43
CA ASP A 77 -1.51 5.63 -1.31
C ASP A 77 -0.36 6.53 -1.79
N ALA A 78 0.33 6.14 -2.87
CA ALA A 78 1.35 6.97 -3.49
C ALA A 78 0.78 8.29 -4.03
N ASN A 79 -0.34 8.23 -4.75
CA ASN A 79 -1.00 9.41 -5.31
C ASN A 79 -1.46 10.38 -4.21
N LYS A 80 -2.01 9.86 -3.10
CA LYS A 80 -2.39 10.68 -1.95
C LYS A 80 -1.20 11.43 -1.35
N ARG A 81 -0.02 10.79 -1.28
CA ARG A 81 1.21 11.43 -0.79
C ARG A 81 1.66 12.57 -1.70
N ILE A 82 1.61 12.36 -3.02
CA ILE A 82 1.99 13.38 -4.01
C ILE A 82 1.03 14.56 -3.93
N VAL A 83 -0.28 14.31 -4.01
CA VAL A 83 -1.30 15.37 -3.96
C VAL A 83 -1.22 16.15 -2.66
N ARG A 84 -1.04 15.47 -1.52
CA ARG A 84 -0.85 16.13 -0.23
C ARG A 84 0.37 17.05 -0.24
N ARG A 85 1.52 16.57 -0.74
CA ARG A 85 2.73 17.39 -0.89
C ARG A 85 2.50 18.60 -1.80
N SER A 86 1.74 18.44 -2.86
CA SER A 86 1.41 19.55 -3.78
C SER A 86 0.46 20.57 -3.16
N LEU A 87 -0.49 20.15 -2.32
CA LEU A 87 -1.49 21.03 -1.70
C LEU A 87 -0.98 21.72 -0.43
N GLU A 88 -0.32 20.98 0.46
CA GLU A 88 0.20 21.48 1.74
C GLU A 88 1.59 22.14 1.58
N GLY A 89 2.19 22.03 0.38
CA GLY A 89 3.62 22.25 0.18
C GLY A 89 4.43 21.10 0.79
N ALA A 90 5.73 21.02 0.48
CA ALA A 90 6.64 20.23 1.30
C ALA A 90 6.60 20.85 2.70
N THR A 91 5.92 20.20 3.65
CA THR A 91 5.87 20.68 5.03
C THR A 91 7.30 20.89 5.54
N ALA A 92 7.52 21.77 6.53
CA ALA A 92 8.86 22.10 7.02
C ALA A 92 9.74 20.85 7.29
N THR A 93 9.13 19.74 7.69
CA THR A 93 9.76 18.42 7.86
C THR A 93 10.25 17.77 6.56
N ASP A 94 9.50 17.88 5.46
CA ASP A 94 9.90 17.38 4.14
C ASP A 94 11.06 18.23 3.58
N MET A 95 11.06 19.54 3.81
CA MET A 95 12.18 20.41 3.42
C MET A 95 13.46 20.11 4.20
N THR A 96 13.39 19.84 5.50
CA THR A 96 14.57 19.44 6.30
C THR A 96 15.15 18.11 5.85
N VAL A 97 14.29 17.14 5.50
CA VAL A 97 14.74 15.83 5.02
C VAL A 97 15.37 15.94 3.63
N ILE A 98 14.78 16.73 2.72
CA ILE A 98 15.35 17.01 1.39
C ILE A 98 16.71 17.72 1.51
N ALA A 99 16.84 18.71 2.40
CA ALA A 99 18.10 19.41 2.63
C ALA A 99 19.18 18.48 3.23
N GLN A 100 18.82 17.62 4.19
CA GLN A 100 19.74 16.62 4.74
C GLN A 100 20.21 15.63 3.67
N GLN A 101 19.30 15.12 2.83
CA GLN A 101 19.66 14.20 1.76
C GLN A 101 20.62 14.86 0.76
N ALA A 102 20.32 16.09 0.35
CA ALA A 102 21.16 16.84 -0.59
C ALA A 102 22.56 17.14 -0.03
N ALA A 103 22.68 17.41 1.28
CA ALA A 103 23.96 17.57 1.95
C ALA A 103 24.77 16.28 1.95
N LEU A 104 24.15 15.14 2.28
CA LEU A 104 24.83 13.83 2.27
C LEU A 104 25.29 13.43 0.85
N ASP A 105 24.48 13.71 -0.16
CA ASP A 105 24.82 13.40 -1.56
C ASP A 105 25.96 14.31 -2.08
N TYR A 106 26.07 15.55 -1.59
CA TYR A 106 27.19 16.44 -1.91
C TYR A 106 28.51 15.94 -1.30
N GLU A 107 28.51 15.59 -0.01
CA GLU A 107 29.68 15.04 0.67
C GLU A 107 30.15 13.73 0.02
N ARG A 108 29.22 12.85 -0.36
CA ARG A 108 29.55 11.64 -1.12
C ARG A 108 30.25 11.98 -2.44
N LYS A 109 29.71 12.91 -3.24
CA LYS A 109 30.33 13.32 -4.50
C LYS A 109 31.72 13.92 -4.31
N LEU A 110 31.93 14.68 -3.23
CA LEU A 110 33.25 15.22 -2.90
C LEU A 110 34.23 14.10 -2.58
N SER A 111 33.81 13.13 -1.76
CA SER A 111 34.64 11.95 -1.45
C SER A 111 34.93 11.07 -2.66
N GLU A 112 33.98 10.94 -3.58
CA GLU A 112 34.16 10.22 -4.85
C GLU A 112 35.15 10.95 -5.77
N ARG A 113 35.05 12.28 -5.87
CA ARG A 113 36.02 13.10 -6.63
C ARG A 113 37.43 13.02 -6.04
N ASP A 114 37.57 13.15 -4.73
CA ASP A 114 38.88 13.05 -4.06
C ASP A 114 39.46 11.63 -4.20
N SER A 115 38.63 10.59 -4.28
CA SER A 115 39.08 9.22 -4.56
C SER A 115 39.48 8.99 -6.02
N ASP A 116 38.79 9.64 -6.97
CA ASP A 116 39.13 9.58 -8.39
C ASP A 116 40.44 10.35 -8.66
N GLU A 117 40.62 11.54 -8.07
CA GLU A 117 41.88 12.31 -8.12
C GLU A 117 43.05 11.52 -7.50
N GLY A 118 42.82 10.82 -6.37
CA GLY A 118 43.83 9.94 -5.77
C GLY A 118 44.17 8.69 -6.60
N SER A 119 43.31 8.29 -7.55
CA SER A 119 43.57 7.18 -8.48
C SER A 119 44.26 7.61 -9.78
N GLU A 120 44.20 8.89 -10.12
CA GLU A 120 44.91 9.49 -11.26
C GLU A 120 46.35 9.92 -10.91
N GLU A 121 46.66 10.08 -9.62
CA GLU A 121 48.00 10.43 -9.11
C GLU A 121 48.89 9.21 -8.74
N GLU A 122 48.40 7.97 -8.87
CA GLU A 122 49.19 6.70 -8.86
C GLU A 122 49.43 6.15 -10.28
#